data_AF-A0A2D6PBX2-F1
#
_entry.id   AF-A0A2D6PBX2-F1
#
_cell.length_a   1.000
_cell.length_b   1.000
_cell.length_c   1.000
_cell.angle_alpha   90.00
_cell.angle_beta   90.00
_cell.angle_gamma   90.00
#
_symmetry.space_group_name_H-M   'P 1'
#
loop_
_entity.id
_entity.type
_entity.pdbx_description
1 polymer ?
#
loop_
_entity_poly.entity_id
_entity_poly.type
_entity_poly.pdbx_seq_one_letter_code
_entity_poly.pdbx_strand_id
1 'polypeptide(L)'
;MEYRKLGRTNLKVSVMGLGGGAFYNPKINSENVSRIIPYCVSNGINFIDTAENYDETKLTDSLKENRAKIILNSKSTSSDKETMEGSIKNSLKKLSTDFIDIYQMQTLMEKDDLKNRIENGALDAIKEAKQEGKIKFIGFSSHRVPTIIEAIKTDEFDVVEMPYGIGHYESEKALEVAKKYNIGVIAINVLGGGMLVDRNKLSTGGSFMTTKNAMQYVLSNENVSTALIGMSSIEHVKENLDAVNNIEILSDEERDSIQKKSYNFLGEDFCRSCKACMPCDNHGWNFSIDNFLRFQTFYSKYDYKIFINEYQKLPIKADLCEQCGKCEVRCPYGVKIMKELRKTHEQLNLEFDEENFKNLLNEYFDEKILRETILNLDQFEKDIAMDKINSTFMPAGEKFSLKQEEVGKIILAGMFYLDKNQFIELLKPYIGRSFLYKIKKKLSLKFRELVI
;
A
#
# COMPACT_ATOMS: atom_id res chain seq x y z
N MET A 1 14.91 -17.89 9.73
CA MET A 1 15.07 -16.45 9.97
C MET A 1 16.55 -16.11 10.08
N GLU A 2 17.05 -15.19 9.24
CA GLU A 2 18.39 -14.59 9.38
C GLU A 2 18.36 -13.45 10.40
N TYR A 3 19.47 -13.25 11.12
CA TYR A 3 19.65 -12.14 12.05
C TYR A 3 20.87 -11.31 11.68
N ARG A 4 20.73 -9.99 11.72
CA ARG A 4 21.82 -9.03 11.46
C ARG A 4 22.08 -8.16 12.67
N LYS A 5 23.29 -7.65 12.74
CA LYS A 5 23.68 -6.65 13.75
C LYS A 5 23.03 -5.30 13.40
N LEU A 6 22.42 -4.65 14.39
CA LEU A 6 21.85 -3.31 14.25
C LEU A 6 22.91 -2.24 14.56
N GLY A 7 23.84 -2.03 13.62
CA GLY A 7 24.93 -1.04 13.74
C GLY A 7 25.68 -1.12 15.08
N ARG A 8 25.98 0.04 15.66
CA ARG A 8 26.72 0.17 16.93
C ARG A 8 26.01 -0.38 18.16
N THR A 9 24.70 -0.65 18.10
CA THR A 9 23.94 -1.20 19.23
C THR A 9 24.38 -2.62 19.61
N ASN A 10 24.97 -3.36 18.66
CA ASN A 10 25.22 -4.81 18.74
C ASN A 10 23.97 -5.69 18.93
N LEU A 11 22.76 -5.13 18.89
CA LEU A 11 21.53 -5.92 18.90
C LEU A 11 21.48 -6.82 17.66
N LYS A 12 21.06 -8.07 17.84
CA LYS A 12 20.80 -9.01 16.75
C LYS A 12 19.31 -8.97 16.39
N VAL A 13 18.97 -8.33 15.28
CA VAL A 13 17.60 -8.16 14.81
C VAL A 13 17.31 -9.13 13.66
N SER A 14 16.10 -9.66 13.62
CA SER A 14 15.63 -10.42 12.47
C SER A 14 15.64 -9.52 11.23
N VAL A 15 16.06 -10.06 10.08
CA VAL A 15 16.09 -9.29 8.81
C VAL A 15 14.72 -8.75 8.40
N MET A 16 13.65 -9.36 8.90
CA MET A 16 12.29 -8.84 8.79
C MET A 16 11.74 -8.51 10.18
N GLY A 17 11.23 -7.30 10.36
CA GLY A 17 10.56 -6.82 11.57
C GLY A 17 9.08 -6.54 11.33
N LEU A 18 8.31 -6.50 12.42
CA LEU A 18 6.88 -6.17 12.38
C LEU A 18 6.68 -4.66 12.52
N GLY A 19 6.18 -4.02 11.47
CA GLY A 19 5.85 -2.59 11.44
C GLY A 19 4.51 -2.29 12.09
N GLY A 20 4.52 -1.55 13.21
CA GLY A 20 3.31 -1.20 13.98
C GLY A 20 2.34 -0.26 13.26
N GLY A 21 2.77 0.40 12.17
CA GLY A 21 1.89 1.22 11.34
C GLY A 21 0.68 0.45 10.76
N ALA A 22 0.76 -0.88 10.66
CA ALA A 22 -0.39 -1.71 10.27
C ALA A 22 -1.53 -1.66 11.30
N PHE A 23 -1.22 -1.39 12.57
CA PHE A 23 -2.18 -1.35 13.68
C PHE A 23 -2.85 0.01 13.84
N TYR A 24 -2.42 1.03 13.08
CA TYR A 24 -3.15 2.29 12.96
C TYR A 24 -4.55 2.09 12.36
N ASN A 25 -4.76 1.02 11.60
CA ASN A 25 -6.09 0.67 11.08
C ASN A 25 -7.03 0.35 12.26
N PRO A 26 -8.15 1.09 12.44
CA PRO A 26 -9.06 0.87 13.55
C PRO A 26 -9.74 -0.51 13.52
N LYS A 27 -9.74 -1.18 12.36
CA LYS A 27 -10.24 -2.56 12.23
C LYS A 27 -9.32 -3.60 12.86
N ILE A 28 -8.06 -3.24 13.15
CA ILE A 28 -7.08 -4.12 13.79
C ILE A 28 -7.03 -3.75 15.27
N ASN A 29 -7.63 -4.59 16.11
CA ASN A 29 -7.75 -4.37 17.54
C ASN A 29 -6.72 -5.20 18.33
N SER A 30 -6.72 -5.07 19.66
CA SER A 30 -5.79 -5.81 20.54
C SER A 30 -5.91 -7.33 20.42
N GLU A 31 -7.09 -7.88 20.07
CA GLU A 31 -7.27 -9.32 19.84
C GLU A 31 -6.55 -9.80 18.57
N ASN A 32 -6.56 -8.98 17.51
CA ASN A 32 -5.77 -9.30 16.32
C ASN A 32 -4.27 -9.28 16.65
N VAL A 33 -3.80 -8.24 17.34
CA VAL A 33 -2.38 -8.05 17.68
C VAL A 33 -1.90 -9.15 18.64
N SER A 34 -2.73 -9.57 19.60
CA SER A 34 -2.43 -10.64 20.56
C SER A 34 -2.20 -12.00 19.91
N ARG A 35 -2.65 -12.20 18.66
CA ARG A 35 -2.33 -13.39 17.86
C ARG A 35 -1.12 -13.18 16.95
N ILE A 36 -1.00 -12.00 16.35
CA ILE A 36 0.05 -11.68 15.35
C ILE A 36 1.44 -11.68 15.99
N ILE A 37 1.63 -10.98 17.12
CA ILE A 37 2.97 -10.84 17.73
C ILE A 37 3.51 -12.19 18.22
N PRO A 38 2.78 -13.02 18.99
CA PRO A 38 3.28 -14.33 19.38
C PRO A 38 3.59 -15.23 18.18
N TYR A 39 2.81 -15.14 17.10
CA TYR A 39 3.10 -15.86 15.86
C TYR A 39 4.41 -15.38 15.22
N CYS A 40 4.64 -14.07 15.15
CA CYS A 40 5.89 -13.48 14.66
C CYS A 40 7.09 -13.99 15.48
N VAL A 41 7.00 -13.89 16.81
CA VAL A 41 8.07 -14.32 17.75
C VAL A 41 8.34 -15.82 17.62
N SER A 42 7.29 -16.65 17.51
CA SER A 42 7.44 -18.10 17.34
C SER A 42 8.11 -18.50 16.02
N ASN A 43 8.10 -17.61 15.02
CA ASN A 43 8.76 -17.79 13.73
C ASN A 43 10.09 -16.99 13.63
N GLY A 44 10.61 -16.53 14.76
CA GLY A 44 11.93 -15.90 14.86
C GLY A 44 11.98 -14.40 14.58
N ILE A 45 10.85 -13.75 14.27
CA ILE A 45 10.81 -12.28 14.18
C ILE A 45 10.93 -11.72 15.59
N ASN A 46 12.00 -10.94 15.84
CA ASN A 46 12.26 -10.37 17.16
C ASN A 46 12.21 -8.85 17.20
N PHE A 47 12.11 -8.16 16.07
CA PHE A 47 12.05 -6.71 16.01
C PHE A 47 10.61 -6.23 15.82
N ILE A 48 10.06 -5.53 16.81
CA ILE A 48 8.68 -5.03 16.80
C ILE A 48 8.69 -3.51 16.92
N ASP A 49 8.11 -2.84 15.94
CA ASP A 49 8.01 -1.39 15.85
C ASP A 49 6.62 -0.91 16.26
N THR A 50 6.56 0.23 16.95
CA THR A 50 5.34 0.97 17.26
C THR A 50 5.66 2.46 17.39
N ALA A 51 4.66 3.28 17.68
CA ALA A 51 4.82 4.70 17.97
C ALA A 51 3.70 5.16 18.91
N GLU A 52 3.91 6.25 19.64
CA GLU A 52 2.91 6.81 20.56
C GLU A 52 1.55 7.07 19.87
N ASN A 53 1.58 7.44 18.58
CA ASN A 53 0.41 7.75 17.76
C ASN A 53 -0.26 6.52 17.11
N TYR A 54 0.24 5.29 17.29
CA TYR A 54 -0.31 4.05 16.70
C TYR A 54 -1.23 3.26 17.64
N ASP A 55 -1.56 3.82 18.80
CA ASP A 55 -2.25 3.14 19.91
C ASP A 55 -1.46 1.93 20.44
N GLU A 56 -0.43 2.22 21.23
CA GLU A 56 0.46 1.24 21.85
C GLU A 56 -0.25 0.26 22.79
N THR A 57 -1.46 0.56 23.26
CA THR A 57 -2.22 -0.33 24.15
C THR A 57 -2.60 -1.65 23.47
N LYS A 58 -2.58 -1.70 22.13
CA LYS A 58 -2.83 -2.92 21.37
C LYS A 58 -1.74 -3.98 21.56
N LEU A 59 -0.53 -3.58 21.96
CA LEU A 59 0.63 -4.47 22.11
C LEU A 59 0.76 -5.03 23.53
N THR A 60 0.07 -4.44 24.52
CA THR A 60 0.23 -4.73 25.95
C THR A 60 0.18 -6.22 26.27
N ASP A 61 -0.84 -6.93 25.80
CA ASP A 61 -1.02 -8.34 26.12
C ASP A 61 0.04 -9.23 25.45
N SER A 62 0.43 -8.91 24.21
CA SER A 62 1.50 -9.63 23.52
C SER A 62 2.85 -9.49 24.20
N LEU A 63 3.12 -8.33 24.79
CA LEU A 63 4.41 -8.05 25.43
C LEU A 63 4.57 -8.81 26.75
N LYS A 64 3.51 -9.01 27.55
CA LYS A 64 3.60 -9.70 28.86
C LYS A 64 4.38 -11.01 28.83
N GLU A 65 4.15 -11.84 27.82
CA GLU A 65 4.77 -13.16 27.70
C GLU A 65 5.97 -13.19 26.74
N ASN A 66 6.13 -12.18 25.89
CA ASN A 66 7.13 -12.18 24.82
C ASN A 66 8.21 -11.10 24.97
N ARG A 67 8.12 -10.20 25.96
CA ARG A 67 8.98 -9.02 26.09
C ARG A 67 10.47 -9.36 26.04
N ALA A 68 10.88 -10.46 26.67
CA ALA A 68 12.28 -10.90 26.72
C ALA A 68 12.82 -11.36 25.35
N LYS A 69 11.94 -11.74 24.42
CA LYS A 69 12.27 -12.18 23.06
C LYS A 69 12.16 -11.06 22.03
N ILE A 70 11.67 -9.89 22.44
CA ILE A 70 11.36 -8.76 21.57
C ILE A 70 12.39 -7.64 21.80
N ILE A 71 12.93 -7.12 20.70
CA ILE A 71 13.57 -5.83 20.59
C ILE A 71 12.47 -4.84 20.22
N LEU A 72 12.09 -4.01 21.19
CA LEU A 72 10.97 -3.09 21.07
C LEU A 72 11.45 -1.71 20.64
N ASN A 73 10.92 -1.23 19.52
CA ASN A 73 11.16 0.11 18.99
C ASN A 73 9.89 0.95 19.15
N SER A 74 9.99 2.10 19.82
CA SER A 74 8.93 3.11 19.88
C SER A 74 9.49 4.50 19.57
N LYS A 75 8.60 5.48 19.40
CA LYS A 75 8.93 6.80 18.88
C LYS A 75 7.82 7.82 19.15
N SER A 76 8.19 9.10 19.17
CA SER A 76 7.26 10.22 19.38
C SER A 76 7.59 11.46 18.55
N THR A 77 6.56 12.25 18.24
CA THR A 77 6.66 13.53 17.54
C THR A 77 6.94 14.72 18.43
N SER A 78 7.12 14.51 19.73
CA SER A 78 7.45 15.55 20.70
C SER A 78 8.69 16.34 20.29
N SER A 79 8.65 17.66 20.52
CA SER A 79 9.60 18.63 19.97
C SER A 79 10.46 19.33 21.02
N ASP A 80 10.17 19.13 22.29
CA ASP A 80 10.89 19.69 23.43
C ASP A 80 11.05 18.66 24.55
N LYS A 81 11.84 19.01 25.57
CA LYS A 81 12.15 18.13 26.71
C LYS A 81 10.90 17.64 27.44
N GLU A 82 10.02 18.56 27.85
CA GLU A 82 8.85 18.24 28.69
C GLU A 82 7.88 17.29 27.96
N THR A 83 7.57 17.61 26.70
CA THR A 83 6.68 16.76 25.89
C THR A 83 7.30 15.40 25.61
N MET A 84 8.61 15.33 25.37
CA MET A 84 9.30 14.06 25.12
C MET A 84 9.34 13.16 26.37
N GLU A 85 9.62 13.72 27.56
CA GLU A 85 9.55 12.99 28.83
C GLU A 85 8.13 12.42 29.07
N GLY A 86 7.11 13.24 28.81
CA GLY A 86 5.71 12.83 28.87
C GLY A 86 5.40 11.68 27.92
N SER A 87 5.86 11.76 26.68
CA SER A 87 5.69 10.71 25.67
C SER A 87 6.37 9.41 26.05
N ILE A 88 7.62 9.45 26.52
CA ILE A 88 8.35 8.25 26.98
C ILE A 88 7.59 7.57 28.13
N LYS A 89 7.17 8.35 29.14
CA LYS A 89 6.39 7.85 30.28
C LYS A 89 5.07 7.24 29.85
N ASN A 90 4.38 7.87 28.91
CA ASN A 90 3.12 7.37 28.37
C ASN A 90 3.31 6.07 27.58
N SER A 91 4.35 5.96 26.76
CA SER A 91 4.67 4.75 26.01
C SER A 91 4.98 3.58 26.95
N LEU A 92 5.85 3.77 27.95
CA LEU A 92 6.16 2.74 28.96
C LEU A 92 4.89 2.25 29.67
N LYS A 93 4.01 3.19 30.07
CA LYS A 93 2.72 2.88 30.70
C LYS A 93 1.81 2.08 29.78
N LYS A 94 1.59 2.54 28.54
CA LYS A 94 0.69 1.87 27.57
C LYS A 94 1.21 0.48 27.21
N LEU A 95 2.50 0.36 26.95
CA LEU A 95 3.16 -0.91 26.62
C LEU A 95 3.31 -1.84 27.84
N SER A 96 3.06 -1.33 29.06
CA SER A 96 3.22 -2.06 30.33
C SER A 96 4.59 -2.71 30.46
N THR A 97 5.65 -1.92 30.25
CA THR A 97 7.04 -2.37 30.35
C THR A 97 7.90 -1.30 31.00
N ASP A 98 8.96 -1.72 31.69
CA ASP A 98 9.88 -0.81 32.39
C ASP A 98 10.95 -0.20 31.47
N PHE A 99 11.15 -0.79 30.29
CA PHE A 99 12.13 -0.30 29.32
C PHE A 99 11.71 -0.52 27.87
N ILE A 100 12.20 0.35 26.99
CA ILE A 100 12.10 0.23 25.52
C ILE A 100 13.53 0.05 24.98
N ASP A 101 13.75 -0.88 24.06
CA ASP A 101 15.10 -1.14 23.56
C ASP A 101 15.60 0.02 22.69
N ILE A 102 14.73 0.60 21.86
CA ILE A 102 15.05 1.75 21.00
C ILE A 102 13.92 2.77 21.10
N TYR A 103 14.27 4.03 21.39
CA TYR A 103 13.30 5.13 21.30
C TYR A 103 13.77 6.18 20.29
N GLN A 104 12.87 6.61 19.41
CA GLN A 104 13.23 7.49 18.31
C GLN A 104 12.52 8.85 18.33
N MET A 105 13.23 9.88 17.86
CA MET A 105 12.58 11.12 17.42
C MET A 105 11.86 10.91 16.08
N GLN A 106 10.54 11.00 16.07
CA GLN A 106 9.67 10.83 14.90
C GLN A 106 9.11 12.19 14.44
N THR A 107 8.79 12.42 13.19
CA THR A 107 9.58 12.12 12.00
C THR A 107 10.36 13.41 11.74
N LEU A 108 11.69 13.38 11.74
CA LEU A 108 12.48 14.58 11.50
C LEU A 108 12.20 15.11 10.09
N MET A 109 11.73 16.34 10.03
CA MET A 109 11.35 17.02 8.79
C MET A 109 12.58 17.66 8.15
N GLU A 110 12.71 18.99 8.20
CA GLU A 110 13.87 19.71 7.66
C GLU A 110 15.01 19.78 8.68
N LYS A 111 16.18 20.28 8.24
CA LYS A 111 17.35 20.49 9.10
C LYS A 111 17.03 21.34 10.33
N ASP A 112 16.16 22.33 10.17
CA ASP A 112 15.73 23.20 11.28
C ASP A 112 14.89 22.43 12.33
N ASP A 113 14.10 21.43 11.92
CA ASP A 113 13.36 20.58 12.87
C ASP A 113 14.33 19.77 13.75
N LEU A 114 15.34 19.12 13.13
CA LEU A 114 16.41 18.44 13.87
C LEU A 114 17.11 19.39 14.86
N LYS A 115 17.54 20.56 14.38
CA LYS A 115 18.23 21.55 15.20
C LYS A 115 17.36 22.00 16.38
N ASN A 116 16.12 22.41 16.11
CA ASN A 116 15.21 22.91 17.13
C ASN A 116 14.91 21.84 18.20
N ARG A 117 14.70 20.58 17.82
CA ARG A 117 14.44 19.51 18.80
C ARG A 117 15.64 19.20 19.68
N ILE A 118 16.85 19.32 19.15
CA ILE A 118 18.08 19.21 19.97
C ILE A 118 18.17 20.42 20.91
N GLU A 119 18.04 21.65 20.40
CA GLU A 119 18.16 22.88 21.20
C GLU A 119 17.07 23.00 22.28
N ASN A 120 15.87 22.49 22.02
CA ASN A 120 14.76 22.46 22.96
C ASN A 120 14.80 21.26 23.93
N GLY A 121 15.83 20.43 23.87
CA GLY A 121 16.08 19.34 24.83
C GLY A 121 15.24 18.08 24.63
N ALA A 122 14.58 17.89 23.48
CA ALA A 122 13.87 16.62 23.20
C ALA A 122 14.86 15.43 23.13
N LEU A 123 16.04 15.63 22.56
CA LEU A 123 17.09 14.61 22.58
C LEU A 123 17.61 14.34 24.00
N ASP A 124 17.73 15.40 24.82
CA ASP A 124 18.19 15.28 26.20
C ASP A 124 17.23 14.46 27.06
N ALA A 125 15.92 14.60 26.88
CA ALA A 125 14.93 13.73 27.52
C ALA A 125 15.17 12.24 27.23
N ILE A 126 15.49 11.88 25.98
CA ILE A 126 15.78 10.49 25.60
C ILE A 126 17.11 10.03 26.22
N LYS A 127 18.14 10.90 26.25
CA LYS A 127 19.43 10.62 26.87
C LYS A 127 19.30 10.40 28.38
N GLU A 128 18.51 11.22 29.07
CA GLU A 128 18.21 11.09 30.50
C GLU A 128 17.45 9.79 30.79
N ALA A 129 16.41 9.48 30.01
CA ALA A 129 15.71 8.20 30.11
C ALA A 129 16.62 6.99 29.81
N LYS A 130 17.66 7.15 28.98
CA LYS A 130 18.71 6.14 28.77
C LYS A 130 19.60 5.97 30.00
N GLN A 131 20.00 7.06 30.65
CA GLN A 131 20.75 7.00 31.92
C GLN A 131 19.94 6.33 33.03
N GLU A 132 18.61 6.54 33.04
CA GLU A 132 17.68 5.89 33.97
C GLU A 132 17.38 4.41 33.62
N GLY A 133 17.89 3.89 32.50
CA GLY A 133 17.67 2.52 32.06
C GLY A 133 16.31 2.25 31.42
N LYS A 134 15.47 3.28 31.22
CA LYS A 134 14.16 3.19 30.57
C LYS A 134 14.28 3.04 29.05
N ILE A 135 15.38 3.50 28.46
CA ILE A 135 15.68 3.41 27.03
C ILE A 135 17.09 2.83 26.87
N LYS A 136 17.31 1.89 25.95
CA LYS A 136 18.67 1.34 25.74
C LYS A 136 19.45 2.06 24.64
N PHE A 137 18.78 2.36 23.54
CA PHE A 137 19.39 2.99 22.36
C PHE A 137 18.53 4.13 21.83
N ILE A 138 19.19 5.12 21.23
CA ILE A 138 18.57 6.35 20.74
C ILE A 138 18.50 6.27 19.23
N GLY A 139 17.36 6.60 18.63
CA GLY A 139 17.23 6.66 17.18
C GLY A 139 16.48 7.88 16.68
N PHE A 140 16.30 7.93 15.37
CA PHE A 140 15.43 8.90 14.71
C PHE A 140 14.84 8.29 13.44
N SER A 141 13.69 8.80 13.02
CA SER A 141 13.10 8.47 11.73
C SER A 141 12.98 9.70 10.84
N SER A 142 13.17 9.52 9.53
CA SER A 142 12.95 10.59 8.55
C SER A 142 12.72 10.02 7.15
N HIS A 143 12.01 10.78 6.32
CA HIS A 143 11.86 10.50 4.89
C HIS A 143 12.76 11.37 4.01
N ARG A 144 13.58 12.27 4.58
CA ARG A 144 14.39 13.24 3.84
C ARG A 144 15.86 12.90 3.94
N VAL A 145 16.45 12.44 2.83
CA VAL A 145 17.88 12.06 2.76
C VAL A 145 18.83 13.14 3.29
N PRO A 146 18.65 14.45 2.96
CA PRO A 146 19.49 15.49 3.55
C PRO A 146 19.42 15.54 5.08
N THR A 147 18.21 15.48 5.65
CA THR A 147 18.00 15.47 7.11
C THR A 147 18.58 14.22 7.75
N ILE A 148 18.41 13.05 7.11
CA ILE A 148 19.00 11.78 7.58
C ILE A 148 20.53 11.91 7.69
N ILE A 149 21.18 12.43 6.65
CA ILE A 149 22.63 12.57 6.62
C ILE A 149 23.11 13.55 7.71
N GLU A 150 22.43 14.67 7.91
CA GLU A 150 22.78 15.61 8.99
C GLU A 150 22.59 15.00 10.37
N ALA A 151 21.47 14.32 10.61
CA ALA A 151 21.20 13.62 11.86
C ALA A 151 22.25 12.55 12.17
N ILE A 152 22.69 11.76 11.17
CA ILE A 152 23.78 10.79 11.38
C ILE A 152 25.09 11.50 11.76
N LYS A 153 25.39 12.64 11.13
CA LYS A 153 26.64 13.39 11.35
C LYS A 153 26.73 14.05 12.72
N THR A 154 25.61 14.24 13.44
CA THR A 154 25.67 14.70 14.84
C THR A 154 26.33 13.67 15.76
N ASP A 155 26.36 12.40 15.32
CA ASP A 155 26.86 11.24 16.08
C ASP A 155 26.08 10.95 17.37
N GLU A 156 24.87 11.50 17.49
CA GLU A 156 24.03 11.39 18.70
C GLU A 156 23.11 10.14 18.70
N PHE A 157 22.97 9.48 17.55
CA PHE A 157 21.99 8.42 17.34
C PHE A 157 22.64 7.06 17.10
N ASP A 158 22.03 6.00 17.61
CA ASP A 158 22.47 4.62 17.42
C ASP A 158 21.86 3.98 16.16
N VAL A 159 20.64 4.38 15.79
CA VAL A 159 19.87 3.80 14.70
C VAL A 159 19.09 4.84 13.89
N VAL A 160 18.82 4.54 12.63
CA VAL A 160 17.94 5.32 11.76
C VAL A 160 16.84 4.46 11.15
N GLU A 161 15.61 4.94 11.21
CA GLU A 161 14.48 4.42 10.45
C GLU A 161 14.25 5.29 9.20
N MET A 162 14.50 4.73 8.01
CA MET A 162 14.48 5.48 6.75
C MET A 162 13.87 4.68 5.59
N PRO A 163 13.25 5.34 4.60
CA PRO A 163 12.81 4.70 3.37
C PRO A 163 13.98 4.03 2.67
N TYR A 164 13.85 2.75 2.38
CA TYR A 164 14.81 2.03 1.55
C TYR A 164 14.09 0.87 0.87
N GLY A 165 14.15 0.85 -0.46
CA GLY A 165 13.41 -0.10 -1.28
C GLY A 165 13.30 0.38 -2.72
N ILE A 166 12.64 -0.42 -3.53
CA ILE A 166 12.48 -0.13 -4.95
C ILE A 166 11.66 1.17 -5.10
N GLY A 167 12.20 2.14 -5.84
CA GLY A 167 11.63 3.49 -5.97
C GLY A 167 12.16 4.53 -4.97
N HIS A 168 13.15 4.17 -4.15
CA HIS A 168 13.86 5.06 -3.21
C HIS A 168 15.37 5.12 -3.49
N TYR A 169 15.76 5.47 -4.73
CA TYR A 169 17.17 5.46 -5.15
C TYR A 169 18.03 6.47 -4.37
N GLU A 170 17.44 7.58 -3.98
CA GLU A 170 18.10 8.65 -3.24
C GLU A 170 18.64 8.19 -1.89
N SER A 171 18.07 7.13 -1.32
CA SER A 171 18.40 6.60 -0.01
C SER A 171 19.77 5.92 0.07
N GLU A 172 20.35 5.50 -1.05
CA GLU A 172 21.71 4.91 -1.07
C GLU A 172 22.75 5.86 -0.45
N LYS A 173 22.63 7.16 -0.70
CA LYS A 173 23.52 8.19 -0.12
C LYS A 173 23.47 8.22 1.41
N ALA A 174 22.27 8.06 1.97
CA ALA A 174 22.11 8.01 3.43
C ALA A 174 22.65 6.70 4.00
N LEU A 175 22.51 5.59 3.26
CA LEU A 175 23.00 4.28 3.66
C LEU A 175 24.54 4.22 3.73
N GLU A 176 25.24 4.83 2.77
CA GLU A 176 26.70 4.97 2.80
C GLU A 176 27.19 5.75 4.02
N VAL A 177 26.49 6.84 4.37
CA VAL A 177 26.80 7.64 5.56
C VAL A 177 26.51 6.85 6.84
N ALA A 178 25.38 6.13 6.90
CA ALA A 178 25.05 5.26 8.02
C ALA A 178 26.13 4.18 8.24
N LYS A 179 26.62 3.56 7.16
CA LYS A 179 27.74 2.59 7.22
C LYS A 179 29.00 3.23 7.82
N LYS A 180 29.38 4.42 7.35
CA LYS A 180 30.58 5.14 7.83
C LYS A 180 30.54 5.43 9.33
N TYR A 181 29.37 5.76 9.87
CA TYR A 181 29.16 6.06 11.30
C TYR A 181 28.72 4.84 12.11
N ASN A 182 28.66 3.64 11.50
CA ASN A 182 28.19 2.41 12.14
C ASN A 182 26.78 2.54 12.76
N ILE A 183 25.88 3.25 12.08
CA ILE A 183 24.47 3.40 12.45
C ILE A 183 23.69 2.15 12.03
N GLY A 184 22.79 1.67 12.89
CA GLY A 184 21.87 0.59 12.53
C GLY A 184 20.75 1.10 11.62
N VAL A 185 20.51 0.45 10.48
CA VAL A 185 19.48 0.91 9.53
C VAL A 185 18.25 0.01 9.57
N ILE A 186 17.11 0.65 9.80
CA ILE A 186 15.76 0.08 9.78
C ILE A 186 15.08 0.57 8.51
N ALA A 187 14.90 -0.31 7.53
CA ALA A 187 14.29 0.03 6.25
C ALA A 187 12.75 0.04 6.36
N ILE A 188 12.13 1.17 6.03
CA ILE A 188 10.68 1.31 5.89
C ILE A 188 10.29 1.52 4.42
N ASN A 189 8.99 1.45 4.13
CA ASN A 189 8.42 1.54 2.77
C ASN A 189 8.92 0.46 1.79
N VAL A 190 9.42 -0.66 2.30
CA VAL A 190 9.97 -1.78 1.50
C VAL A 190 8.98 -2.28 0.44
N LEU A 191 7.70 -2.39 0.80
CA LEU A 191 6.62 -2.82 -0.12
C LEU A 191 5.83 -1.63 -0.72
N GLY A 192 6.32 -0.39 -0.57
CA GLY A 192 5.70 0.81 -1.14
C GLY A 192 4.23 0.98 -0.75
N GLY A 193 3.90 0.76 0.53
CA GLY A 193 2.52 0.81 1.02
C GLY A 193 1.63 -0.35 0.56
N GLY A 194 2.21 -1.48 0.13
CA GLY A 194 1.50 -2.63 -0.42
C GLY A 194 1.19 -2.51 -1.92
N MET A 195 1.70 -1.48 -2.60
CA MET A 195 1.53 -1.30 -4.05
C MET A 195 2.49 -2.13 -4.88
N LEU A 196 3.62 -2.50 -4.28
CA LEU A 196 4.70 -3.23 -4.93
C LEU A 196 4.43 -4.74 -4.94
N VAL A 197 3.24 -5.16 -4.52
CA VAL A 197 2.86 -6.56 -4.36
C VAL A 197 1.37 -6.67 -4.68
N ASP A 198 1.03 -7.36 -5.76
CA ASP A 198 -0.35 -7.82 -5.95
C ASP A 198 -0.60 -8.98 -4.98
N ARG A 199 -1.36 -8.72 -3.92
CA ARG A 199 -1.61 -9.71 -2.84
C ARG A 199 -2.74 -10.68 -3.16
N ASN A 200 -3.58 -10.40 -4.16
CA ASN A 200 -4.80 -11.18 -4.41
C ASN A 200 -4.94 -11.72 -5.84
N LYS A 201 -4.04 -11.39 -6.77
CA LYS A 201 -4.07 -11.96 -8.11
C LYS A 201 -2.70 -12.46 -8.53
N LEU A 202 -2.67 -13.72 -8.95
CA LEU A 202 -1.71 -14.21 -9.92
C LEU A 202 -1.52 -13.12 -10.98
N SER A 203 -0.26 -12.70 -11.15
CA SER A 203 0.24 -11.87 -12.23
C SER A 203 -0.57 -12.07 -13.52
N THR A 204 -1.54 -11.20 -13.74
CA THR A 204 -2.35 -11.17 -14.97
C THR A 204 -2.41 -9.76 -15.52
N GLY A 205 -1.31 -9.00 -15.35
CA GLY A 205 -1.14 -7.68 -15.94
C GLY A 205 0.05 -6.87 -15.43
N GLY A 206 1.28 -7.38 -15.52
CA GLY A 206 2.46 -6.51 -15.66
C GLY A 206 3.03 -5.76 -14.44
N SER A 207 2.77 -6.16 -13.19
CA SER A 207 3.54 -5.60 -12.06
C SER A 207 4.95 -6.18 -12.00
N PHE A 208 5.97 -5.34 -12.20
CA PHE A 208 7.40 -5.69 -12.08
C PHE A 208 7.83 -6.13 -10.66
N MET A 209 6.97 -5.93 -9.65
CA MET A 209 7.33 -6.10 -8.24
C MET A 209 6.38 -7.04 -7.51
N THR A 210 7.01 -7.93 -6.71
CA THR A 210 6.40 -8.90 -5.80
C THR A 210 7.00 -8.69 -4.40
N THR A 211 6.38 -9.27 -3.35
CA THR A 211 6.94 -9.25 -1.99
C THR A 211 8.37 -9.77 -2.00
N LYS A 212 8.59 -10.90 -2.69
CA LYS A 212 9.90 -11.54 -2.81
C LYS A 212 10.94 -10.59 -3.42
N ASN A 213 10.65 -9.98 -4.56
CA ASN A 213 11.61 -9.09 -5.24
C ASN A 213 11.91 -7.83 -4.41
N ALA A 214 10.90 -7.26 -3.74
CA ALA A 214 11.08 -6.09 -2.89
C ALA A 214 11.95 -6.41 -1.66
N MET A 215 11.69 -7.54 -1.00
CA MET A 215 12.51 -8.03 0.11
C MET A 215 13.92 -8.37 -0.37
N GLN A 216 14.08 -9.04 -1.51
CA GLN A 216 15.37 -9.37 -2.12
C GLN A 216 16.19 -8.12 -2.37
N TYR A 217 15.61 -7.09 -3.00
CA TYR A 217 16.28 -5.81 -3.23
C TYR A 217 16.83 -5.21 -1.93
N VAL A 218 15.98 -5.08 -0.91
CA VAL A 218 16.34 -4.43 0.36
C VAL A 218 17.37 -5.25 1.12
N LEU A 219 17.14 -6.55 1.28
CA LEU A 219 17.98 -7.41 2.11
C LEU A 219 19.28 -7.83 1.43
N SER A 220 19.39 -7.68 0.11
CA SER A 220 20.69 -7.82 -0.57
C SER A 220 21.69 -6.73 -0.16
N ASN A 221 21.24 -5.64 0.48
CA ASN A 221 22.14 -4.65 1.05
C ASN A 221 22.52 -5.02 2.48
N GLU A 222 23.78 -5.40 2.68
CA GLU A 222 24.32 -5.76 4.01
C GLU A 222 24.22 -4.63 5.04
N ASN A 223 24.13 -3.36 4.57
CA ASN A 223 24.03 -2.21 5.45
C ASN A 223 22.61 -2.00 5.99
N VAL A 224 21.63 -2.76 5.50
CA VAL A 224 20.27 -2.81 6.06
C VAL A 224 20.22 -3.91 7.12
N SER A 225 19.89 -3.52 8.35
CA SER A 225 19.80 -4.45 9.48
C SER A 225 18.45 -5.16 9.54
N THR A 226 17.35 -4.45 9.29
CA THR A 226 16.01 -5.03 9.27
C THR A 226 15.07 -4.27 8.32
N ALA A 227 14.18 -5.00 7.67
CA ALA A 227 13.07 -4.49 6.86
C ALA A 227 11.78 -4.50 7.69
N LEU A 228 11.20 -3.33 7.97
CA LEU A 228 9.95 -3.20 8.70
C LEU A 228 8.75 -3.38 7.76
N ILE A 229 8.01 -4.46 7.96
CA ILE A 229 6.85 -4.81 7.14
C ILE A 229 5.56 -4.70 7.97
N GLY A 230 4.61 -3.92 7.47
CA GLY A 230 3.28 -3.82 8.05
C GLY A 230 2.45 -5.07 7.77
N MET A 231 2.06 -5.79 8.82
CA MET A 231 1.31 -7.05 8.74
C MET A 231 0.09 -6.99 9.66
N SER A 232 -1.10 -7.11 9.08
CA SER A 232 -2.38 -7.00 9.80
C SER A 232 -3.11 -8.33 10.02
N SER A 233 -2.52 -9.46 9.62
CA SER A 233 -3.08 -10.81 9.79
C SER A 233 -1.96 -11.85 9.84
N ILE A 234 -2.28 -13.06 10.31
CA ILE A 234 -1.33 -14.19 10.34
C ILE A 234 -0.93 -14.60 8.91
N GLU A 235 -1.86 -14.50 7.96
CA GLU A 235 -1.64 -14.80 6.55
C GLU A 235 -0.57 -13.87 5.96
N HIS A 236 -0.62 -12.58 6.28
CA HIS A 236 0.43 -11.64 5.88
C HIS A 236 1.79 -12.04 6.50
N VAL A 237 1.82 -12.52 7.75
CA VAL A 237 3.08 -12.97 8.36
C VAL A 237 3.63 -14.18 7.60
N LYS A 238 2.80 -15.16 7.26
CA LYS A 238 3.22 -16.35 6.49
C LYS A 238 3.77 -15.99 5.12
N GLU A 239 3.06 -15.13 4.37
CA GLU A 239 3.47 -14.69 3.04
C GLU A 239 4.83 -13.98 3.07
N ASN A 240 5.01 -13.02 4.00
CA ASN A 240 6.27 -12.29 4.09
C ASN A 240 7.41 -13.17 4.63
N LEU A 241 7.11 -14.16 5.48
CA LEU A 241 8.10 -15.16 5.91
C LEU A 241 8.60 -16.00 4.73
N ASP A 242 7.70 -16.44 3.85
CA ASP A 242 8.07 -17.17 2.63
C ASP A 242 8.98 -16.33 1.72
N ALA A 243 8.71 -15.03 1.62
CA ALA A 243 9.52 -14.10 0.82
C ALA A 243 10.95 -13.87 1.36
N VAL A 244 11.19 -14.06 2.66
CA VAL A 244 12.52 -13.88 3.29
C VAL A 244 13.24 -15.18 3.60
N ASN A 245 12.53 -16.31 3.60
CA ASN A 245 13.16 -17.62 3.74
C ASN A 245 13.84 -17.98 2.42
N ASN A 246 15.15 -18.30 2.48
CA ASN A 246 15.96 -18.64 1.31
C ASN A 246 16.06 -17.49 0.29
N ILE A 247 16.33 -16.27 0.79
CA ILE A 247 16.47 -15.10 -0.06
C ILE A 247 17.73 -15.22 -0.92
N GLU A 248 17.57 -15.12 -2.24
CA GLU A 248 18.70 -14.97 -3.16
C GLU A 248 19.23 -13.54 -3.09
N ILE A 249 20.54 -13.40 -2.86
CA ILE A 249 21.20 -12.11 -2.77
C ILE A 249 21.51 -11.62 -4.19
N LEU A 250 21.01 -10.43 -4.51
CA LEU A 250 21.26 -9.71 -5.74
C LEU A 250 22.63 -9.03 -5.68
N SER A 251 23.33 -9.03 -6.81
CA SER A 251 24.51 -8.20 -7.03
C SER A 251 24.15 -6.71 -7.07
N ASP A 252 25.15 -5.84 -6.88
CA ASP A 252 24.99 -4.39 -7.01
C ASP A 252 24.45 -4.00 -8.40
N GLU A 253 24.93 -4.65 -9.46
CA GLU A 253 24.50 -4.42 -10.84
C GLU A 253 23.01 -4.77 -11.05
N GLU A 254 22.55 -5.88 -10.46
CA GLU A 254 21.14 -6.28 -10.53
C GLU A 254 20.24 -5.32 -9.77
N ARG A 255 20.64 -4.88 -8.58
CA ARG A 255 19.90 -3.87 -7.82
C ARG A 255 19.81 -2.55 -8.58
N ASP A 256 20.92 -2.07 -9.11
CA ASP A 256 20.96 -0.84 -9.92
C ASP A 256 20.04 -0.95 -11.14
N SER A 257 20.02 -2.11 -11.79
CA SER A 257 19.13 -2.39 -12.92
C SER A 257 17.66 -2.36 -12.52
N ILE A 258 17.29 -2.98 -11.40
CA ILE A 258 15.93 -2.95 -10.83
C ILE A 258 15.51 -1.50 -10.53
N GLN A 259 16.40 -0.72 -9.91
CA GLN A 259 16.10 0.65 -9.51
C GLN A 259 15.91 1.57 -10.73
N LYS A 260 16.76 1.44 -11.76
CA LYS A 260 16.61 2.17 -13.03
C LYS A 260 15.29 1.83 -13.73
N LYS A 261 14.94 0.54 -13.82
CA LYS A 261 13.66 0.09 -14.39
C LYS A 261 12.46 0.66 -13.62
N SER A 262 12.52 0.60 -12.30
CA SER A 262 11.47 1.15 -11.43
C SER A 262 11.27 2.64 -11.64
N TYR A 263 12.36 3.42 -11.66
CA TYR A 263 12.30 4.86 -11.89
C TYR A 263 11.72 5.20 -13.27
N ASN A 264 12.16 4.51 -14.32
CA ASN A 264 11.64 4.71 -15.68
C ASN A 264 10.14 4.39 -15.79
N PHE A 265 9.67 3.38 -15.06
CA PHE A 265 8.27 2.97 -15.06
C PHE A 265 7.38 3.93 -14.24
N LEU A 266 7.77 4.20 -12.99
CA LEU A 266 6.97 4.99 -12.04
C LEU A 266 7.03 6.49 -12.34
N GLY A 267 8.19 7.00 -12.77
CA GLY A 267 8.45 8.43 -12.99
C GLY A 267 8.72 9.21 -11.70
N GLU A 268 9.04 10.50 -11.86
CA GLU A 268 9.45 11.39 -10.77
C GLU A 268 8.32 11.72 -9.79
N ASP A 269 7.11 11.95 -10.31
CA ASP A 269 5.92 12.32 -9.54
C ASP A 269 5.24 11.12 -8.84
N PHE A 270 5.94 9.99 -8.71
CA PHE A 270 5.40 8.81 -8.06
C PHE A 270 5.18 9.01 -6.56
N CYS A 271 3.92 8.89 -6.14
CA CYS A 271 3.53 8.87 -4.73
C CYS A 271 3.95 7.55 -4.08
N ARG A 272 4.92 7.61 -3.18
CA ARG A 272 5.43 6.46 -2.41
C ARG A 272 4.57 6.09 -1.19
N SER A 273 3.37 6.69 -1.05
CA SER A 273 2.44 6.45 0.06
C SER A 273 3.03 6.61 1.47
N CYS A 274 4.05 7.47 1.64
CA CYS A 274 4.70 7.70 2.94
C CYS A 274 3.85 8.49 3.95
N LYS A 275 2.75 9.10 3.49
CA LYS A 275 1.81 9.91 4.30
C LYS A 275 2.41 11.15 4.98
N ALA A 276 3.63 11.58 4.63
CA ALA A 276 4.17 12.87 5.08
C ALA A 276 3.27 14.08 4.73
N CYS A 277 2.48 13.96 3.65
CA CYS A 277 1.49 14.95 3.24
C CYS A 277 0.15 14.89 4.02
N MET A 278 -0.02 13.93 4.93
CA MET A 278 -1.25 13.69 5.67
C MET A 278 -1.13 14.15 7.14
N PRO A 279 -2.24 14.56 7.79
CA PRO A 279 -3.56 14.82 7.20
C PRO A 279 -3.53 16.05 6.29
N CYS A 280 -4.54 16.22 5.44
CA CYS A 280 -4.75 17.46 4.69
C CYS A 280 -5.12 18.58 5.67
N ASP A 281 -4.47 19.74 5.58
CA ASP A 281 -4.72 20.87 6.50
C ASP A 281 -6.17 21.37 6.45
N ASN A 282 -6.80 21.31 5.26
CA ASN A 282 -8.14 21.85 5.05
C ASN A 282 -9.24 20.78 5.22
N HIS A 283 -8.92 19.49 5.06
CA HIS A 283 -9.91 18.41 4.99
C HIS A 283 -9.65 17.24 5.96
N GLY A 284 -8.59 17.31 6.75
CA GLY A 284 -8.24 16.29 7.73
C GLY A 284 -7.83 14.95 7.10
N TRP A 285 -8.06 13.87 7.85
CA TRP A 285 -7.69 12.50 7.46
C TRP A 285 -8.61 11.86 6.41
N ASN A 286 -9.84 12.37 6.28
CA ASN A 286 -10.82 11.80 5.35
C ASN A 286 -10.48 12.11 3.89
N PHE A 287 -9.66 13.13 3.63
CA PHE A 287 -9.15 13.45 2.31
C PHE A 287 -7.79 12.76 2.07
N SER A 288 -7.84 11.50 1.66
CA SER A 288 -6.66 10.64 1.51
C SER A 288 -5.89 10.94 0.22
N ILE A 289 -5.05 11.98 0.27
CA ILE A 289 -4.17 12.42 -0.83
C ILE A 289 -3.38 11.25 -1.41
N ASP A 290 -2.79 10.43 -0.54
CA ASP A 290 -2.02 9.27 -0.94
C ASP A 290 -2.87 8.29 -1.75
N ASN A 291 -4.07 7.93 -1.32
CA ASN A 291 -4.94 7.00 -2.06
C ASN A 291 -5.37 7.55 -3.43
N PHE A 292 -5.67 8.84 -3.55
CA PHE A 292 -6.03 9.44 -4.84
C PHE A 292 -4.88 9.31 -5.85
N LEU A 293 -3.68 9.75 -5.48
CA LEU A 293 -2.50 9.64 -6.33
C LEU A 293 -2.16 8.18 -6.67
N ARG A 294 -2.40 7.26 -5.73
CA ARG A 294 -2.24 5.82 -5.95
C ARG A 294 -3.22 5.28 -6.98
N PHE A 295 -4.50 5.63 -6.89
CA PHE A 295 -5.52 5.20 -7.85
C PHE A 295 -5.15 5.64 -9.26
N GLN A 296 -4.69 6.88 -9.40
CA GLN A 296 -4.20 7.39 -10.66
C GLN A 296 -2.96 6.65 -11.16
N THR A 297 -2.03 6.29 -10.28
CA THR A 297 -0.84 5.53 -10.68
C THR A 297 -1.24 4.15 -11.19
N PHE A 298 -2.12 3.45 -10.48
CA PHE A 298 -2.61 2.13 -10.91
C PHE A 298 -3.36 2.19 -12.23
N TYR A 299 -4.22 3.19 -12.39
CA TYR A 299 -4.92 3.40 -13.65
C TYR A 299 -3.97 3.70 -14.80
N SER A 300 -3.06 4.67 -14.63
CA SER A 300 -2.24 5.18 -15.75
C SER A 300 -1.01 4.33 -16.07
N LYS A 301 -0.45 3.60 -15.10
CA LYS A 301 0.80 2.82 -15.27
C LYS A 301 0.56 1.33 -15.40
N TYR A 302 -0.47 0.81 -14.72
CA TYR A 302 -0.78 -0.62 -14.72
C TYR A 302 -2.04 -0.94 -15.55
N ASP A 303 -2.73 0.06 -16.12
CA ASP A 303 -4.02 -0.07 -16.83
C ASP A 303 -5.11 -0.75 -15.97
N TYR A 304 -5.05 -0.55 -14.65
CA TYR A 304 -6.01 -1.14 -13.71
C TYR A 304 -7.29 -0.30 -13.68
N LYS A 305 -8.13 -0.48 -14.72
CA LYS A 305 -9.41 0.23 -14.87
C LYS A 305 -10.38 0.05 -13.71
N ILE A 306 -10.20 -0.97 -12.87
CA ILE A 306 -10.96 -1.16 -11.62
C ILE A 306 -10.92 0.08 -10.71
N PHE A 307 -9.83 0.86 -10.75
CA PHE A 307 -9.70 2.06 -9.94
C PHE A 307 -10.62 3.21 -10.36
N ILE A 308 -11.23 3.16 -11.54
CA ILE A 308 -12.34 4.07 -11.90
C ILE A 308 -13.53 3.79 -10.97
N ASN A 309 -13.96 2.53 -10.88
CA ASN A 309 -15.06 2.12 -10.03
C ASN A 309 -14.74 2.33 -8.53
N GLU A 310 -13.53 2.00 -8.09
CA GLU A 310 -13.12 2.26 -6.70
C GLU A 310 -13.10 3.75 -6.37
N TYR A 311 -12.61 4.58 -7.29
CA TYR A 311 -12.69 6.04 -7.14
C TYR A 311 -14.14 6.50 -7.04
N GLN A 312 -15.04 6.02 -7.90
CA GLN A 312 -16.46 6.39 -7.90
C GLN A 312 -17.21 6.00 -6.62
N LYS A 313 -16.79 4.97 -5.89
CA LYS A 313 -17.39 4.60 -4.59
C LYS A 313 -16.98 5.51 -3.43
N LEU A 314 -15.91 6.31 -3.58
CA LEU A 314 -15.43 7.15 -2.49
C LEU A 314 -16.43 8.28 -2.17
N PRO A 315 -16.77 8.53 -0.89
CA PRO A 315 -17.65 9.63 -0.51
C PRO A 315 -16.99 11.00 -0.69
N ILE A 316 -15.65 11.04 -0.71
CA ILE A 316 -14.84 12.23 -0.94
C ILE A 316 -13.97 11.96 -2.16
N LYS A 317 -13.95 12.92 -3.08
CA LYS A 317 -13.24 12.88 -4.35
C LYS A 317 -12.07 13.88 -4.32
N ALA A 318 -11.13 13.72 -5.24
CA ALA A 318 -9.92 14.54 -5.35
C ALA A 318 -10.17 16.00 -5.77
N ASP A 319 -11.32 16.30 -6.38
CA ASP A 319 -11.79 17.65 -6.75
C ASP A 319 -12.08 18.55 -5.55
N LEU A 320 -12.27 17.99 -4.35
CA LEU A 320 -12.34 18.76 -3.11
C LEU A 320 -11.03 19.54 -2.84
N CYS A 321 -9.93 19.24 -3.53
CA CYS A 321 -8.66 19.95 -3.34
C CYS A 321 -8.72 21.43 -3.77
N GLU A 322 -8.58 22.33 -2.79
CA GLU A 322 -8.51 23.79 -2.98
C GLU A 322 -7.15 24.31 -3.48
N GLN A 323 -6.20 23.44 -3.82
CA GLN A 323 -4.92 23.82 -4.43
C GLN A 323 -4.03 24.75 -3.56
N CYS A 324 -4.04 24.57 -2.23
CA CYS A 324 -3.27 25.42 -1.31
C CYS A 324 -1.76 25.14 -1.23
N GLY A 325 -1.27 24.03 -1.81
CA GLY A 325 0.16 23.68 -1.89
C GLY A 325 0.83 23.18 -0.61
N LYS A 326 0.18 23.23 0.55
CA LYS A 326 0.76 22.82 1.86
C LYS A 326 1.27 21.37 1.88
N CYS A 327 0.59 20.46 1.18
CA CYS A 327 0.99 19.07 1.07
C CYS A 327 2.28 18.87 0.24
N GLU A 328 2.52 19.70 -0.77
CA GLU A 328 3.72 19.62 -1.62
C GLU A 328 4.96 20.06 -0.84
N VAL A 329 4.84 21.11 -0.01
CA VAL A 329 5.91 21.54 0.91
C VAL A 329 6.32 20.39 1.85
N ARG A 330 5.33 19.66 2.38
CA ARG A 330 5.56 18.51 3.25
C ARG A 330 6.12 17.28 2.51
N CYS A 331 5.94 17.18 1.19
CA CYS A 331 6.36 16.02 0.41
C CYS A 331 7.90 15.92 0.34
N PRO A 332 8.52 14.86 0.89
CA PRO A 332 9.97 14.71 0.87
C PRO A 332 10.54 14.38 -0.51
N TYR A 333 9.66 14.01 -1.45
CA TYR A 333 10.03 13.60 -2.81
C TYR A 333 9.68 14.64 -3.88
N GLY A 334 9.13 15.79 -3.49
CA GLY A 334 8.79 16.87 -4.43
C GLY A 334 7.65 16.58 -5.41
N VAL A 335 6.83 15.55 -5.13
CA VAL A 335 5.68 15.17 -5.97
C VAL A 335 4.77 16.36 -6.20
N LYS A 336 4.36 16.60 -7.45
CA LYS A 336 3.36 17.63 -7.82
C LYS A 336 1.93 17.20 -7.44
N ILE A 337 1.68 17.04 -6.14
CA ILE A 337 0.43 16.52 -5.57
C ILE A 337 -0.79 17.24 -6.13
N MET A 338 -0.76 18.56 -6.23
CA MET A 338 -1.89 19.36 -6.71
C MET A 338 -2.27 19.03 -8.15
N LYS A 339 -1.26 18.91 -9.01
CA LYS A 339 -1.41 18.50 -10.41
C LYS A 339 -1.94 17.07 -10.50
N GLU A 340 -1.38 16.14 -9.73
CA GLU A 340 -1.77 14.74 -9.76
C GLU A 340 -3.18 14.50 -9.19
N LEU A 341 -3.64 15.29 -8.20
CA LEU A 341 -5.03 15.24 -7.72
C LEU A 341 -6.03 15.67 -8.81
N ARG A 342 -5.76 16.76 -9.54
CA ARG A 342 -6.60 17.18 -10.68
C ARG A 342 -6.66 16.08 -11.73
N LYS A 343 -5.50 15.57 -12.14
CA LYS A 343 -5.39 14.47 -13.10
C LYS A 343 -6.14 13.22 -12.63
N THR A 344 -6.07 12.90 -11.35
CA THR A 344 -6.81 11.78 -10.76
C THR A 344 -8.31 11.96 -10.97
N HIS A 345 -8.85 13.13 -10.63
CA HIS A 345 -10.28 13.37 -10.80
C HIS A 345 -10.67 13.37 -12.28
N GLU A 346 -9.96 14.08 -13.14
CA GLU A 346 -10.24 14.14 -14.58
C GLU A 346 -10.25 12.76 -15.24
N GLN A 347 -9.34 11.87 -14.83
CA GLN A 347 -9.21 10.54 -15.46
C GLN A 347 -10.10 9.47 -14.84
N LEU A 348 -10.38 9.55 -13.54
CA LEU A 348 -11.14 8.51 -12.82
C LEU A 348 -12.60 8.89 -12.58
N ASN A 349 -12.97 10.17 -12.70
CA ASN A 349 -14.35 10.61 -12.65
C ASN A 349 -14.99 10.57 -14.04
N LEU A 350 -14.98 9.40 -14.65
CA LEU A 350 -15.73 9.19 -15.89
C LEU A 350 -17.20 9.06 -15.51
N GLU A 351 -18.01 10.07 -15.83
CA GLU A 351 -19.45 9.91 -15.80
C GLU A 351 -19.85 8.85 -16.82
N PHE A 352 -20.73 7.94 -16.43
CA PHE A 352 -21.35 7.03 -17.39
C PHE A 352 -22.22 7.88 -18.34
N ASP A 353 -21.73 8.09 -19.56
CA ASP A 353 -22.46 8.75 -20.62
C ASP A 353 -23.54 7.79 -21.16
N GLU A 354 -24.68 7.80 -20.47
CA GLU A 354 -25.83 6.96 -20.78
C GLU A 354 -26.32 7.18 -22.21
N GLU A 355 -26.20 8.40 -22.73
CA GLU A 355 -26.66 8.76 -24.08
C GLU A 355 -25.73 8.20 -25.15
N ASN A 356 -24.42 8.32 -24.98
CA ASN A 356 -23.44 7.72 -25.87
C ASN A 356 -23.47 6.19 -25.82
N PHE A 357 -23.65 5.59 -24.64
CA PHE A 357 -23.86 4.14 -24.51
C PHE A 357 -25.17 3.68 -25.17
N LYS A 358 -26.26 4.44 -25.03
CA LYS A 358 -27.52 4.20 -25.74
C LYS A 358 -27.37 4.35 -27.24
N ASN A 359 -26.60 5.32 -27.71
CA ASN A 359 -26.32 5.53 -29.13
C ASN A 359 -25.49 4.37 -29.70
N LEU A 360 -24.47 3.90 -28.98
CA LEU A 360 -23.75 2.66 -29.32
C LEU A 360 -24.71 1.46 -29.35
N LEU A 361 -25.55 1.28 -28.33
CA LEU A 361 -26.54 0.20 -28.34
C LEU A 361 -27.47 0.28 -29.56
N ASN A 362 -27.96 1.46 -29.92
CA ASN A 362 -28.82 1.67 -31.08
C ASN A 362 -28.10 1.44 -32.41
N GLU A 363 -26.81 1.77 -32.50
CA GLU A 363 -25.99 1.57 -33.70
C GLU A 363 -25.66 0.09 -33.93
N TYR A 364 -25.44 -0.69 -32.86
CA TYR A 364 -25.16 -2.12 -32.95
C TYR A 364 -26.43 -2.99 -33.01
N PHE A 365 -27.54 -2.59 -32.37
CA PHE A 365 -28.81 -3.32 -32.39
C PHE A 365 -29.80 -2.79 -33.43
N ASP A 366 -29.38 -2.63 -34.68
CA ASP A 366 -30.35 -2.46 -35.78
C ASP A 366 -31.09 -3.79 -36.02
N GLU A 367 -32.37 -3.81 -35.63
CA GLU A 367 -33.29 -4.95 -35.68
C GLU A 367 -33.38 -5.58 -37.08
N LYS A 368 -33.07 -4.81 -38.14
CA LYS A 368 -33.12 -5.23 -39.54
C LYS A 368 -31.90 -6.06 -39.96
N ILE A 369 -30.70 -5.63 -39.56
CA ILE A 369 -29.43 -6.32 -39.83
C ILE A 369 -29.39 -7.66 -39.09
N LEU A 370 -30.00 -7.70 -37.90
CA LEU A 370 -30.16 -8.91 -37.10
C LEU A 370 -30.88 -10.04 -37.85
N ARG A 371 -31.97 -9.67 -38.53
CA ARG A 371 -32.86 -10.59 -39.24
C ARG A 371 -32.26 -11.08 -40.57
N GLU A 372 -31.63 -10.19 -41.33
CA GLU A 372 -31.00 -10.54 -42.62
C GLU A 372 -29.78 -11.45 -42.45
N THR A 373 -28.98 -11.25 -41.40
CA THR A 373 -27.80 -12.07 -41.10
C THR A 373 -28.16 -13.51 -40.73
N ILE A 374 -29.31 -13.73 -40.08
CA ILE A 374 -29.78 -15.08 -39.68
C ILE A 374 -30.30 -15.89 -40.88
N LEU A 375 -30.85 -15.23 -41.90
CA LEU A 375 -31.48 -15.90 -43.05
C LEU A 375 -30.45 -16.45 -44.06
N ASN A 376 -29.21 -15.96 -44.03
CA ASN A 376 -28.18 -16.25 -45.04
C ASN A 376 -27.13 -17.31 -44.65
N LEU A 377 -27.26 -17.98 -43.50
CA LEU A 377 -26.32 -19.03 -43.08
C LEU A 377 -26.56 -20.36 -43.82
N ASP A 378 -25.50 -21.06 -44.21
CA ASP A 378 -25.62 -22.38 -44.86
C ASP A 378 -25.88 -23.52 -43.85
N GLN A 379 -26.24 -24.72 -44.33
CA GLN A 379 -26.64 -25.83 -43.47
C GLN A 379 -25.50 -26.41 -42.62
N PHE A 380 -24.26 -26.32 -43.10
CA PHE A 380 -23.09 -26.83 -42.40
C PHE A 380 -22.60 -25.86 -41.32
N GLU A 381 -22.67 -24.55 -41.61
CA GLU A 381 -22.44 -23.47 -40.65
C GLU A 381 -23.53 -23.45 -39.57
N LYS A 382 -24.77 -23.81 -39.93
CA LYS A 382 -25.85 -24.09 -38.98
C LYS A 382 -25.51 -25.26 -38.06
N ASP A 383 -24.96 -26.36 -38.57
CA ASP A 383 -24.72 -27.57 -37.78
C ASP A 383 -23.51 -27.42 -36.82
N ILE A 384 -22.42 -26.77 -37.23
CA ILE A 384 -21.24 -26.51 -36.37
C ILE A 384 -21.54 -25.48 -35.28
N ALA A 385 -22.32 -24.43 -35.60
CA ALA A 385 -22.79 -23.48 -34.61
C ALA A 385 -23.70 -24.16 -33.58
N MET A 386 -24.56 -25.07 -34.03
CA MET A 386 -25.46 -25.84 -33.17
C MET A 386 -24.71 -26.77 -32.20
N ASP A 387 -23.64 -27.43 -32.61
CA ASP A 387 -22.89 -28.36 -31.73
C ASP A 387 -22.12 -27.65 -30.60
N LYS A 388 -21.49 -26.50 -30.90
CA LYS A 388 -20.82 -25.68 -29.87
C LYS A 388 -21.82 -25.01 -28.91
N ILE A 389 -23.01 -24.65 -29.40
CA ILE A 389 -24.09 -24.09 -28.59
C ILE A 389 -24.73 -25.16 -27.70
N ASN A 390 -24.92 -26.38 -28.21
CA ASN A 390 -25.50 -27.52 -27.48
C ASN A 390 -24.64 -28.01 -26.32
N SER A 391 -23.30 -27.96 -26.45
CA SER A 391 -22.37 -28.33 -25.36
C SER A 391 -22.33 -27.32 -24.20
N THR A 392 -22.78 -26.08 -24.43
CA THR A 392 -22.60 -24.99 -23.46
C THR A 392 -23.91 -24.58 -22.76
N PHE A 393 -25.09 -24.69 -23.40
CA PHE A 393 -26.36 -24.32 -22.76
C PHE A 393 -27.60 -24.91 -23.45
N MET A 394 -28.54 -25.58 -22.74
CA MET A 394 -30.00 -25.59 -23.02
C MET A 394 -30.82 -26.15 -21.81
N PRO A 395 -32.12 -25.81 -21.57
CA PRO A 395 -33.16 -25.65 -22.61
C PRO A 395 -33.98 -24.34 -22.67
N ALA A 396 -34.45 -24.17 -23.91
CA ALA A 396 -35.66 -23.52 -24.45
C ALA A 396 -35.80 -21.98 -24.44
N GLY A 397 -35.86 -21.45 -25.66
CA GLY A 397 -36.75 -20.34 -26.03
C GLY A 397 -36.09 -19.01 -26.41
N GLU A 398 -35.96 -18.80 -27.73
CA GLU A 398 -35.89 -17.51 -28.46
C GLU A 398 -34.54 -16.76 -28.60
N LYS A 399 -34.36 -16.16 -29.80
CA LYS A 399 -33.10 -15.73 -30.46
C LYS A 399 -32.88 -14.21 -30.46
N PHE A 400 -31.62 -13.77 -30.39
CA PHE A 400 -31.13 -12.45 -30.84
C PHE A 400 -29.80 -12.63 -31.59
N SER A 401 -29.51 -11.73 -32.55
CA SER A 401 -28.28 -11.70 -33.35
C SER A 401 -27.44 -10.45 -33.04
N LEU A 402 -26.16 -10.54 -33.38
CA LEU A 402 -25.01 -9.60 -33.36
C LEU A 402 -23.78 -10.52 -33.26
N LYS A 403 -22.60 -10.09 -33.72
CA LYS A 403 -21.37 -10.89 -33.47
C LYS A 403 -21.25 -11.13 -31.96
N GLN A 404 -21.23 -12.38 -31.51
CA GLN A 404 -21.29 -12.74 -30.08
C GLN A 404 -20.24 -12.03 -29.22
N GLU A 405 -19.08 -11.70 -29.79
CA GLU A 405 -18.03 -10.92 -29.11
C GLU A 405 -18.41 -9.45 -28.84
N GLU A 406 -19.21 -8.81 -29.69
CA GLU A 406 -19.56 -7.38 -29.59
C GLU A 406 -20.64 -7.14 -28.53
N VAL A 407 -21.66 -8.00 -28.47
CA VAL A 407 -22.66 -7.99 -27.38
C VAL A 407 -22.01 -8.37 -26.05
N GLY A 408 -21.08 -9.32 -26.07
CA GLY A 408 -20.26 -9.67 -24.92
C GLY A 408 -19.48 -8.46 -24.39
N LYS A 409 -18.82 -7.69 -25.27
CA LYS A 409 -18.06 -6.48 -24.92
C LYS A 409 -18.95 -5.37 -24.34
N ILE A 410 -20.14 -5.15 -24.89
CA ILE A 410 -21.09 -4.14 -24.40
C ILE A 410 -21.67 -4.51 -23.03
N ILE A 411 -22.02 -5.78 -22.82
CA ILE A 411 -22.49 -6.31 -21.52
C ILE A 411 -21.36 -6.25 -20.48
N LEU A 412 -20.13 -6.62 -20.87
CA LEU A 412 -18.94 -6.48 -20.01
C LEU A 412 -18.68 -5.02 -19.64
N ALA A 413 -18.74 -4.08 -20.59
CA ALA A 413 -18.56 -2.66 -20.33
C ALA A 413 -19.61 -2.14 -19.33
N GLY A 414 -20.90 -2.41 -19.55
CA GLY A 414 -21.94 -2.00 -18.59
C GLY A 414 -21.79 -2.64 -17.21
N MET A 415 -21.31 -3.90 -17.12
CA MET A 415 -21.05 -4.56 -15.84
C MET A 415 -19.84 -3.99 -15.06
N PHE A 416 -18.89 -3.34 -15.72
CA PHE A 416 -17.72 -2.72 -15.08
C PHE A 416 -17.96 -1.30 -14.60
N TYR A 417 -18.86 -0.55 -15.26
CA TYR A 417 -19.08 0.88 -15.02
C TYR A 417 -20.40 1.23 -14.34
N LEU A 418 -21.35 0.30 -14.27
CA LEU A 418 -22.65 0.50 -13.61
C LEU A 418 -22.84 -0.47 -12.44
N ASP A 419 -23.57 -0.03 -11.42
CA ASP A 419 -24.04 -0.96 -10.41
C ASP A 419 -25.09 -1.92 -11.00
N LYS A 420 -25.28 -3.06 -10.31
CA LYS A 420 -26.18 -4.14 -10.76
C LYS A 420 -27.59 -3.65 -11.09
N ASN A 421 -28.15 -2.73 -10.31
CA ASN A 421 -29.53 -2.27 -10.48
C ASN A 421 -29.63 -1.28 -11.64
N GLN A 422 -28.65 -0.38 -11.78
CA GLN A 422 -28.53 0.55 -12.90
C GLN A 422 -28.41 -0.20 -14.23
N PHE A 423 -27.52 -1.20 -14.31
CA PHE A 423 -27.34 -2.03 -15.50
C PHE A 423 -28.63 -2.79 -15.90
N ILE A 424 -29.40 -3.27 -14.91
CA ILE A 424 -30.66 -4.00 -15.16
C ILE A 424 -31.77 -3.08 -15.65
N GLU A 425 -31.92 -1.89 -15.07
CA GLU A 425 -32.93 -0.92 -15.53
C GLU A 425 -32.62 -0.41 -16.94
N LEU A 426 -31.34 -0.27 -17.31
CA LEU A 426 -30.92 0.15 -18.64
C LEU A 426 -31.19 -0.89 -19.73
N LEU A 427 -31.03 -2.18 -19.44
CA LEU A 427 -31.30 -3.27 -20.40
C LEU A 427 -32.80 -3.57 -20.56
N LYS A 428 -33.62 -3.14 -19.61
CA LYS A 428 -35.06 -3.44 -19.52
C LYS A 428 -35.89 -3.17 -20.79
N PRO A 429 -35.58 -2.14 -21.60
CA PRO A 429 -36.29 -1.88 -22.86
C PRO A 429 -35.91 -2.85 -24.01
N TYR A 430 -34.72 -3.44 -23.97
CA TYR A 430 -34.09 -4.11 -25.12
C TYR A 430 -34.16 -5.65 -25.05
N ILE A 431 -34.52 -6.21 -23.89
CA ILE A 431 -34.59 -7.66 -23.67
C ILE A 431 -35.87 -8.06 -22.94
N GLY A 432 -36.44 -9.21 -23.31
CA GLY A 432 -37.68 -9.72 -22.73
C GLY A 432 -37.59 -10.05 -21.23
N ARG A 433 -38.71 -9.97 -20.50
CA ARG A 433 -38.80 -10.21 -19.03
C ARG A 433 -38.24 -11.57 -18.58
N SER A 434 -38.37 -12.61 -19.41
CA SER A 434 -37.80 -13.94 -19.19
C SER A 434 -36.27 -13.93 -19.15
N PHE A 435 -35.64 -13.16 -20.05
CA PHE A 435 -34.19 -13.03 -20.17
C PHE A 435 -33.62 -12.17 -19.03
N LEU A 436 -34.31 -11.08 -18.66
CA LEU A 436 -33.99 -10.25 -17.47
C LEU A 436 -33.97 -11.08 -16.17
N TYR A 437 -34.93 -11.99 -15.99
CA TYR A 437 -34.97 -12.86 -14.80
C TYR A 437 -33.79 -13.84 -14.75
N LYS A 438 -33.42 -14.43 -15.90
CA LYS A 438 -32.24 -15.30 -16.04
C LYS A 438 -30.93 -14.53 -15.80
N ILE A 439 -30.80 -13.30 -16.30
CA ILE A 439 -29.68 -12.39 -16.05
C ILE A 439 -29.60 -12.03 -14.55
N LYS A 440 -30.71 -11.66 -13.91
CA LYS A 440 -30.76 -11.28 -12.49
C LYS A 440 -30.30 -12.42 -11.55
N LYS A 441 -30.64 -13.67 -11.89
CA LYS A 441 -30.28 -14.89 -11.16
C LYS A 441 -28.84 -15.37 -11.43
N LYS A 442 -28.29 -15.14 -12.64
CA LYS A 442 -26.90 -15.47 -12.97
C LYS A 442 -25.90 -14.38 -12.59
N LEU A 443 -26.26 -13.10 -12.68
CA LEU A 443 -25.46 -11.99 -12.16
C LEU A 443 -25.25 -12.14 -10.65
N SER A 444 -26.22 -12.61 -9.86
CA SER A 444 -25.95 -12.88 -8.42
C SER A 444 -24.89 -13.96 -8.15
N LEU A 445 -24.66 -14.87 -9.10
CA LEU A 445 -23.67 -15.94 -9.00
C LEU A 445 -22.31 -15.53 -9.59
N LYS A 446 -22.29 -14.98 -10.81
CA LYS A 446 -21.06 -14.57 -11.51
C LYS A 446 -20.52 -13.20 -11.10
N PHE A 447 -21.35 -12.28 -10.63
CA PHE A 447 -20.86 -10.99 -10.08
C PHE A 447 -20.09 -11.22 -8.77
N ARG A 448 -20.31 -12.35 -8.07
CA ARG A 448 -19.42 -12.78 -6.97
C ARG A 448 -18.09 -13.33 -7.46
N GLU A 449 -18.01 -13.91 -8.65
CA GLU A 449 -16.78 -14.47 -9.23
C GLU A 449 -15.98 -13.45 -10.06
N LEU A 450 -16.62 -12.41 -10.61
CA LEU A 450 -15.99 -11.31 -11.38
C LEU A 450 -15.59 -10.10 -10.51
N VAL A 451 -16.16 -9.97 -9.31
CA VAL A 451 -15.76 -8.98 -8.29
C VAL A 451 -14.61 -9.50 -7.42
N ILE A 452 -14.38 -10.82 -7.39
CA ILE A 452 -13.11 -11.43 -6.95
C ILE A 452 -12.11 -11.26 -8.09
#